data_AF-K9S443-F1
#
_entry.id   AF-K9S443-F1
#
_cell.length_a   1.000
_cell.length_b   1.000
_cell.length_c   1.000
_cell.angle_alpha   90.00
_cell.angle_beta   90.00
_cell.angle_gamma   90.00
#
_symmetry.space_group_name_H-M   'P 1'
#
loop_
_entity.id
_entity.type
_entity.pdbx_description
1 polymer ?
#
loop_
_entity_poly.entity_id
_entity_poly.type
_entity_poly.pdbx_seq_one_letter_code
_entity_poly.pdbx_strand_id
1 'polypeptide(L)'
;MAKLFLLSLSALAGSSVLLASLPAQAVTLTPASDPTDWTDLGWAVEGRAGATGFRDYEYAIGPDGAQAGNTGQIYRDWTNGEDVPWSLTWNGSTAAFTLGSQTISYAPVGAASNVFDGFYLLTRSLTRDASVAPGTRMALSVSSVNGAGITPVSSVSTAPAAGQDLDQFFFRSDTPISSLAGLARLSWDLGAPNPNANDARGAVTFKLRGFDAIGDNQTVPEPGAIAALAALGLWGLGDRWRRRAQ
;
A
#
# COMPACT_ATOMS: atom_id res chain seq x y z
N MET A 1 -68.09 19.31 41.17
CA MET A 1 -67.18 20.16 40.37
C MET A 1 -65.76 19.65 40.55
N ALA A 2 -65.17 19.06 39.50
CA ALA A 2 -63.74 19.01 39.19
C ALA A 2 -63.53 17.95 38.09
N LYS A 3 -63.16 18.41 36.90
CA LYS A 3 -62.65 17.63 35.76
C LYS A 3 -61.15 17.37 35.99
N LEU A 4 -60.61 16.25 35.52
CA LEU A 4 -59.25 16.15 34.93
C LEU A 4 -59.11 14.79 34.22
N PHE A 5 -59.29 14.77 32.89
CA PHE A 5 -58.23 14.62 31.86
C PHE A 5 -57.57 13.23 31.82
N LEU A 6 -58.07 12.36 30.94
CA LEU A 6 -57.31 11.25 30.37
C LEU A 6 -56.41 11.81 29.26
N LEU A 7 -55.09 11.66 29.40
CA LEU A 7 -54.14 11.78 28.30
C LEU A 7 -54.05 10.43 27.58
N SER A 8 -54.47 10.40 26.32
CA SER A 8 -54.19 9.31 25.40
C SER A 8 -52.74 9.39 24.93
N LEU A 9 -51.92 8.39 25.29
CA LEU A 9 -50.54 8.26 24.83
C LEU A 9 -50.54 7.53 23.48
N SER A 10 -50.34 8.28 22.39
CA SER A 10 -50.15 7.72 21.05
C SER A 10 -48.72 7.21 20.92
N ALA A 11 -48.52 5.89 20.98
CA ALA A 11 -47.24 5.28 20.66
C ALA A 11 -46.99 5.34 19.14
N LEU A 12 -46.09 6.23 18.70
CA LEU A 12 -45.48 6.15 17.37
C LEU A 12 -44.50 4.97 17.35
N ALA A 13 -44.87 3.90 16.64
CA ALA A 13 -43.95 2.83 16.27
C ALA A 13 -43.00 3.36 15.18
N GLY A 14 -41.86 3.93 15.58
CA GLY A 14 -40.77 4.25 14.68
C GLY A 14 -40.13 2.96 14.17
N SER A 15 -40.36 2.64 12.90
CA SER A 15 -39.64 1.57 12.18
C SER A 15 -38.17 1.93 12.11
N SER A 16 -37.37 1.33 12.99
CA SER A 16 -35.91 1.40 12.87
C SER A 16 -35.51 0.41 11.78
N VAL A 17 -35.20 0.94 10.60
CA VAL A 17 -34.48 0.17 9.58
C VAL A 17 -33.09 -0.10 10.15
N LEU A 18 -32.91 -1.31 10.68
CA LEU A 18 -31.59 -1.85 10.98
C LEU A 18 -30.84 -1.94 9.64
N LEU A 19 -29.99 -0.95 9.38
CA LEU A 19 -28.93 -1.06 8.39
C LEU A 19 -28.00 -2.17 8.89
N ALA A 20 -28.28 -3.41 8.49
CA ALA A 20 -27.34 -4.50 8.66
C ALA A 20 -26.05 -4.11 7.92
N SER A 21 -25.00 -3.83 8.69
CA SER A 21 -23.65 -3.69 8.14
C SER A 21 -23.32 -5.01 7.44
N LEU A 22 -23.26 -4.99 6.12
CA LEU A 22 -22.70 -6.12 5.38
C LEU A 22 -21.28 -6.37 5.95
N PRO A 23 -20.89 -7.62 6.19
CA PRO A 23 -19.53 -7.90 6.63
C PRO A 23 -18.57 -7.30 5.61
N ALA A 24 -17.57 -6.54 6.09
CA ALA A 24 -16.50 -6.03 5.24
C ALA A 24 -15.92 -7.22 4.46
N GLN A 25 -15.92 -7.13 3.14
CA GLN A 25 -15.38 -8.17 2.27
C GLN A 25 -13.90 -8.33 2.64
N ALA A 26 -13.47 -9.55 2.95
CA ALA A 26 -12.10 -9.81 3.35
C ALA A 26 -11.17 -9.52 2.16
N VAL A 27 -10.24 -8.58 2.35
CA VAL A 27 -9.23 -8.26 1.34
C VAL A 27 -8.11 -9.29 1.43
N THR A 28 -7.73 -9.85 0.29
CA THR A 28 -6.62 -10.82 0.21
C THR A 28 -5.39 -10.16 -0.37
N LEU A 29 -4.24 -10.32 0.28
CA LEU A 29 -2.94 -9.98 -0.29
C LEU A 29 -2.22 -11.24 -0.74
N THR A 30 -1.78 -11.25 -1.99
CA THR A 30 -1.01 -12.34 -2.59
C THR A 30 0.43 -11.87 -2.80
N PRO A 31 1.44 -12.60 -2.29
CA PRO A 31 2.84 -12.31 -2.63
C PRO A 31 3.06 -12.39 -4.14
N ALA A 32 3.85 -11.46 -4.68
CA ALA A 32 4.23 -11.41 -6.08
C ALA A 32 5.75 -11.41 -6.23
N SER A 33 6.24 -11.87 -7.39
CA SER A 33 7.61 -11.59 -7.82
C SER A 33 7.77 -10.12 -8.21
N ASP A 34 9.01 -9.63 -8.28
CA ASP A 34 9.31 -8.30 -8.83
C ASP A 34 8.66 -8.16 -10.21
N PRO A 35 7.62 -7.31 -10.35
CA PRO A 35 6.78 -7.33 -11.50
C PRO A 35 7.26 -6.28 -12.51
N THR A 36 7.80 -6.77 -13.61
CA THR A 36 8.25 -5.93 -14.74
C THR A 36 7.10 -5.26 -15.50
N ASP A 37 5.86 -5.71 -15.27
CA ASP A 37 4.65 -5.33 -15.97
C ASP A 37 3.70 -4.43 -15.16
N TRP A 38 4.03 -4.14 -13.89
CA TRP A 38 3.22 -3.25 -13.07
C TRP A 38 3.48 -1.79 -13.42
N THR A 39 2.42 -0.99 -13.43
CA THR A 39 2.51 0.45 -13.69
C THR A 39 2.74 1.20 -12.39
N ASP A 40 3.89 1.88 -12.27
CA ASP A 40 4.22 2.71 -11.11
C ASP A 40 3.24 3.90 -10.99
N LEU A 41 2.67 4.10 -9.80
CA LEU A 41 1.76 5.22 -9.54
C LEU A 41 2.48 6.56 -9.37
N GLY A 42 3.80 6.56 -9.43
CA GLY A 42 4.63 7.75 -9.37
C GLY A 42 4.76 8.32 -7.97
N TRP A 43 4.41 7.57 -6.93
CA TRP A 43 4.61 7.96 -5.53
C TRP A 43 5.28 6.85 -4.73
N ALA A 44 6.11 7.24 -3.78
CA ALA A 44 6.67 6.37 -2.76
C ALA A 44 6.81 7.13 -1.45
N VAL A 45 6.63 6.41 -0.34
CA VAL A 45 6.95 6.86 1.00
C VAL A 45 8.28 6.24 1.40
N GLU A 46 9.17 7.03 1.98
CA GLU A 46 10.44 6.55 2.50
C GLU A 46 10.64 7.04 3.93
N GLY A 47 11.02 6.12 4.82
CA GLY A 47 11.48 6.42 6.17
C GLY A 47 12.99 6.18 6.29
N ARG A 48 13.70 7.03 7.03
CA ARG A 48 15.15 6.93 7.27
C ARG A 48 15.46 7.15 8.74
N ALA A 49 16.58 6.62 9.21
CA ALA A 49 17.14 7.00 10.51
C ALA A 49 18.23 8.06 10.33
N GLY A 50 18.42 8.93 11.33
CA GLY A 50 19.61 9.77 11.39
C GLY A 50 19.51 11.17 10.79
N ALA A 51 18.36 11.85 10.75
CA ALA A 51 18.39 13.28 10.46
C ALA A 51 18.83 14.06 11.71
N THR A 52 19.77 14.99 11.54
CA THR A 52 20.26 15.84 12.63
C THR A 52 19.98 17.32 12.38
N GLY A 53 19.36 17.95 13.39
CA GLY A 53 19.01 19.37 13.34
C GLY A 53 18.00 19.71 12.24
N PHE A 54 17.61 20.98 12.13
CA PHE A 54 16.63 21.52 11.17
C PHE A 54 16.99 21.37 9.67
N ARG A 55 17.79 20.36 9.29
CA ARG A 55 18.35 20.19 7.96
C ARG A 55 17.82 18.98 7.20
N ASP A 56 17.13 18.04 7.86
CA ASP A 56 16.60 16.87 7.17
C ASP A 56 15.49 16.14 7.93
N TYR A 57 14.68 15.37 7.19
CA TYR A 57 13.46 14.70 7.64
C TYR A 57 13.62 13.17 7.70
N GLU A 58 12.77 12.52 8.51
CA GLU A 58 12.78 11.07 8.73
C GLU A 58 11.80 10.37 7.81
N TYR A 59 10.70 11.04 7.44
CA TYR A 59 9.71 10.50 6.52
C TYR A 59 9.43 11.52 5.42
N ALA A 60 9.40 11.05 4.18
CA ALA A 60 8.96 11.86 3.04
C ALA A 60 8.15 11.04 2.05
N ILE A 61 7.41 11.78 1.23
CA ILE A 61 6.63 11.26 0.12
C ILE A 61 6.98 12.04 -1.15
N GLY A 62 7.13 11.33 -2.26
CA GLY A 62 7.55 11.88 -3.55
C GLY A 62 7.70 10.78 -4.61
N PRO A 63 8.19 11.10 -5.82
CA PRO A 63 8.33 10.10 -6.90
C PRO A 63 9.25 8.94 -6.52
N ASP A 64 10.35 9.24 -5.83
CA ASP A 64 11.29 8.24 -5.32
C ASP A 64 11.33 8.15 -3.80
N GLY A 65 10.37 8.75 -3.11
CA GLY A 65 10.40 8.95 -1.67
C GLY A 65 11.33 10.12 -1.34
N ALA A 66 12.31 9.88 -0.47
CA ALA A 66 13.14 10.91 0.13
C ALA A 66 14.35 11.34 -0.72
N GLN A 67 14.38 11.08 -2.04
CA GLN A 67 15.52 11.46 -2.90
C GLN A 67 15.23 12.47 -4.02
N ALA A 68 13.97 12.87 -4.28
CA ALA A 68 13.67 13.77 -5.40
C ALA A 68 12.46 14.68 -5.15
N GLY A 69 12.67 16.00 -5.17
CA GLY A 69 11.58 16.98 -5.36
C GLY A 69 10.49 17.01 -4.27
N ASN A 70 10.86 16.73 -3.01
CA ASN A 70 9.96 16.53 -1.88
C ASN A 70 8.88 17.62 -1.73
N THR A 71 7.61 17.23 -1.61
CA THR A 71 6.49 18.15 -1.33
C THR A 71 5.94 18.02 0.10
N GLY A 72 6.37 17.02 0.88
CA GLY A 72 5.94 16.82 2.26
C GLY A 72 6.96 16.03 3.10
N GLN A 73 7.17 16.48 4.35
CA GLN A 73 8.18 15.94 5.26
C GLN A 73 7.63 15.84 6.69
N ILE A 74 8.03 14.78 7.41
CA ILE A 74 7.79 14.63 8.84
C ILE A 74 9.13 14.46 9.55
N TYR A 75 9.33 15.30 10.56
CA TYR A 75 10.48 15.25 11.47
C TYR A 75 10.08 14.49 12.72
N ARG A 76 10.67 13.32 12.90
CA ARG A 76 10.43 12.48 14.08
C ARG A 76 11.57 11.50 14.28
N ASP A 77 12.34 11.69 15.33
CA ASP A 77 13.34 10.71 15.77
C ASP A 77 12.72 9.34 16.05
N TRP A 78 13.48 8.29 15.76
CA TRP A 78 13.11 6.93 16.12
C TRP A 78 13.34 6.68 17.61
N THR A 79 12.33 6.17 18.32
CA THR A 79 12.57 5.63 19.66
C THR A 79 12.95 4.15 19.54
N ASN A 80 13.99 3.71 20.25
CA ASN A 80 14.48 2.34 20.17
C ASN A 80 13.36 1.31 20.46
N GLY A 81 13.00 0.52 19.45
CA GLY A 81 12.03 -0.55 19.57
C GLY A 81 10.58 -0.08 19.70
N GLU A 82 10.30 1.21 19.46
CA GLU A 82 8.94 1.73 19.41
C GLU A 82 8.25 1.31 18.10
N ASP A 83 7.03 0.79 18.22
CA ASP A 83 6.16 0.57 17.09
C ASP A 83 5.47 1.89 16.72
N VAL A 84 5.72 2.36 15.50
CA VAL A 84 5.18 3.61 14.97
C VAL A 84 4.01 3.30 14.05
N PRO A 85 2.76 3.57 14.48
CA PRO A 85 1.60 3.38 13.63
C PRO A 85 1.58 4.41 12.50
N TRP A 86 1.26 3.95 11.30
CA TRP A 86 1.13 4.78 10.12
C TRP A 86 -0.10 4.37 9.31
N SER A 87 -0.60 5.31 8.51
CA SER A 87 -1.62 5.06 7.50
C SER A 87 -1.29 5.77 6.19
N LEU A 88 -1.77 5.21 5.09
CA LEU A 88 -1.68 5.80 3.77
C LEU A 88 -3.06 5.78 3.13
N THR A 89 -3.45 6.86 2.48
CA THR A 89 -4.64 6.93 1.64
C THR A 89 -4.26 7.25 0.21
N TRP A 90 -5.00 6.66 -0.73
CA TRP A 90 -4.90 6.91 -2.16
C TRP A 90 -6.29 7.20 -2.70
N ASN A 91 -6.46 8.35 -3.35
CA ASN A 91 -7.75 8.77 -3.92
C ASN A 91 -7.79 8.71 -5.45
N GLY A 92 -6.81 8.06 -6.09
CA GLY A 92 -6.65 8.04 -7.54
C GLY A 92 -5.79 9.17 -8.11
N SER A 93 -5.41 10.17 -7.31
CA SER A 93 -4.61 11.31 -7.77
C SER A 93 -3.57 11.79 -6.75
N THR A 94 -3.78 11.50 -5.48
CA THR A 94 -2.95 11.96 -4.37
C THR A 94 -2.77 10.81 -3.40
N ALA A 95 -1.51 10.56 -3.04
CA ALA A 95 -1.15 9.72 -1.90
C ALA A 95 -0.97 10.62 -0.68
N ALA A 96 -1.59 10.28 0.45
CA ALA A 96 -1.40 10.96 1.72
C ALA A 96 -0.96 9.97 2.79
N PHE A 97 0.22 10.18 3.36
CA PHE A 97 0.81 9.37 4.41
C PHE A 97 0.69 10.09 5.75
N THR A 98 0.18 9.39 6.75
CA THR A 98 -0.06 9.92 8.09
C THR A 98 0.71 9.10 9.12
N LEU A 99 1.34 9.81 10.05
CA LEU A 99 2.10 9.25 11.16
C LEU A 99 1.72 10.03 12.42
N GLY A 100 0.97 9.37 13.33
CA GLY A 100 0.34 10.07 14.44
C GLY A 100 -0.64 11.16 13.95
N SER A 101 -0.40 12.41 14.33
CA SER A 101 -1.20 13.57 13.92
C SER A 101 -0.65 14.34 12.72
N GLN A 102 0.47 13.88 12.13
CA GLN A 102 1.15 14.56 11.04
C GLN A 102 0.87 13.84 9.73
N THR A 103 0.51 14.61 8.69
CA THR A 103 0.20 14.07 7.35
C THR A 103 1.04 14.79 6.31
N ILE A 104 1.59 14.01 5.38
CA ILE A 104 2.28 14.49 4.18
C ILE A 104 1.59 13.93 2.96
N SER A 105 1.54 14.70 1.88
CA SER A 105 0.87 14.26 0.65
C SER A 105 1.70 14.59 -0.59
N TYR A 106 1.46 13.79 -1.63
CA TYR A 106 2.06 13.96 -2.93
C TYR A 106 1.05 13.62 -4.02
N ALA A 107 0.96 14.52 -5.00
CA ALA A 107 0.13 14.36 -6.20
C ALA A 107 1.06 14.11 -7.40
N PRO A 108 1.23 12.85 -7.85
CA PRO A 108 2.06 12.55 -9.02
C PRO A 108 1.55 13.27 -10.28
N VAL A 109 2.44 13.98 -10.95
CA VAL A 109 2.13 14.63 -12.24
C VAL A 109 2.22 13.57 -13.33
N GLY A 110 1.12 13.36 -14.06
CA GLY A 110 1.09 12.39 -15.16
C GLY A 110 1.09 10.94 -14.70
N ALA A 111 0.46 10.63 -13.56
CA ALA A 111 0.28 9.24 -13.11
C ALA A 111 -0.34 8.40 -14.23
N ALA A 112 0.34 7.29 -14.57
CA ALA A 112 -0.06 6.42 -15.67
C ALA A 112 -1.31 5.58 -15.35
N SER A 113 -1.67 5.48 -14.06
CA SER A 113 -2.90 4.87 -13.58
C SER A 113 -3.42 5.58 -12.33
N ASN A 114 -4.73 5.49 -12.10
CA ASN A 114 -5.38 5.89 -10.85
C ASN A 114 -5.80 4.68 -9.99
N VAL A 115 -5.59 3.45 -10.49
CA VAL A 115 -5.90 2.21 -9.77
C VAL A 115 -4.69 1.82 -8.93
N PHE A 116 -4.90 1.62 -7.64
CA PHE A 116 -3.87 1.12 -6.74
C PHE A 116 -4.27 -0.27 -6.29
N ASP A 117 -3.55 -1.30 -6.67
CA ASP A 117 -3.88 -2.69 -6.30
C ASP A 117 -2.63 -3.57 -6.16
N GLY A 118 -1.43 -3.00 -6.27
CA GLY A 118 -0.19 -3.65 -5.83
C GLY A 118 0.77 -2.68 -5.18
N PHE A 119 1.62 -3.18 -4.29
CA PHE A 119 2.65 -2.39 -3.63
C PHE A 119 3.88 -3.24 -3.35
N TYR A 120 5.01 -2.60 -3.06
CA TYR A 120 6.11 -3.27 -2.38
C TYR A 120 6.42 -2.66 -1.04
N LEU A 121 6.96 -3.49 -0.15
CA LEU A 121 7.63 -3.09 1.08
C LEU A 121 9.11 -3.38 0.91
N LEU A 122 9.95 -2.39 1.21
CA LEU A 122 11.40 -2.54 1.24
C LEU A 122 11.90 -2.07 2.59
N THR A 123 12.83 -2.82 3.17
CA THR A 123 13.64 -2.39 4.31
C THR A 123 15.11 -2.63 4.01
N ARG A 124 15.97 -1.74 4.48
CA ARG A 124 17.41 -1.86 4.32
C ARG A 124 18.13 -1.41 5.57
N SER A 125 19.13 -2.20 5.97
CA SER A 125 20.02 -1.94 7.10
C SER A 125 21.47 -2.20 6.69
N LEU A 126 22.28 -1.16 6.64
CA LEU A 126 23.71 -1.19 6.30
C LEU A 126 24.53 -0.97 7.57
N THR A 127 25.45 -1.89 7.87
CA THR A 127 26.49 -1.64 8.88
C THR A 127 27.52 -0.69 8.30
N ARG A 128 27.66 0.49 8.92
CA ARG A 128 28.52 1.56 8.44
C ARG A 128 29.21 2.26 9.60
N ASP A 129 30.54 2.42 9.49
CA ASP A 129 31.41 3.39 10.16
C ASP A 129 30.95 3.89 11.56
N ALA A 130 30.56 2.96 12.45
CA ALA A 130 30.02 3.24 13.78
C ALA A 130 28.67 4.00 13.85
N SER A 131 28.00 4.31 12.73
CA SER A 131 26.66 4.92 12.74
C SER A 131 25.54 3.90 12.94
N VAL A 132 25.77 2.66 12.47
CA VAL A 132 24.83 1.54 12.56
C VAL A 132 25.61 0.30 12.97
N ALA A 133 25.26 -0.27 14.12
CA ALA A 133 25.85 -1.52 14.58
C ALA A 133 25.16 -2.74 13.96
N PRO A 134 25.87 -3.88 13.82
CA PRO A 134 25.24 -5.17 13.56
C PRO A 134 24.08 -5.43 14.53
N GLY A 135 23.00 -6.04 14.05
CA GLY A 135 21.78 -6.26 14.83
C GLY A 135 20.78 -5.11 14.79
N THR A 136 21.15 -3.92 14.30
CA THR A 136 20.19 -2.84 14.05
C THR A 136 19.15 -3.28 13.03
N ARG A 137 17.87 -3.23 13.42
CA ARG A 137 16.77 -3.82 12.67
C ARG A 137 15.73 -2.77 12.29
N MET A 138 15.38 -2.75 11.01
CA MET A 138 14.26 -1.98 10.47
C MET A 138 13.15 -2.95 10.08
N ALA A 139 11.92 -2.64 10.46
CA ALA A 139 10.75 -3.42 10.11
C ALA A 139 9.62 -2.50 9.64
N LEU A 140 8.95 -2.92 8.57
CA LEU A 140 7.77 -2.27 8.01
C LEU A 140 6.70 -3.33 7.78
N SER A 141 5.48 -3.08 8.24
CA SER A 141 4.36 -4.00 8.05
C SER A 141 3.10 -3.29 7.60
N VAL A 142 2.24 -4.03 6.91
CA VAL A 142 0.86 -3.66 6.57
C VAL A 142 -0.05 -4.67 7.24
N SER A 143 -1.00 -4.19 8.04
CA SER A 143 -1.96 -5.00 8.78
C SER A 143 -3.41 -4.66 8.47
N SER A 144 -3.67 -3.61 7.69
CA SER A 144 -5.00 -3.26 7.21
C SER A 144 -4.96 -2.72 5.79
N VAL A 145 -5.99 -3.09 5.02
CA VAL A 145 -6.26 -2.61 3.65
C VAL A 145 -7.72 -2.16 3.61
N ASN A 146 -7.99 -0.96 3.11
CA ASN A 146 -9.35 -0.40 3.03
C ASN A 146 -10.09 -0.36 4.37
N GLY A 147 -9.37 -0.25 5.48
CA GLY A 147 -9.91 -0.32 6.84
C GLY A 147 -10.29 -1.72 7.32
N ALA A 148 -10.18 -2.75 6.47
CA ALA A 148 -10.30 -4.15 6.88
C ALA A 148 -8.97 -4.66 7.42
N GLY A 149 -8.98 -5.39 8.53
CA GLY A 149 -7.80 -6.08 9.03
C GLY A 149 -7.43 -7.26 8.13
N ILE A 150 -6.14 -7.48 7.92
CA ILE A 150 -5.60 -8.60 7.13
C ILE A 150 -4.57 -9.40 7.96
N THR A 151 -4.18 -10.58 7.49
CA THR A 151 -2.93 -11.20 7.97
C THR A 151 -1.77 -10.27 7.64
N PRO A 152 -0.99 -9.79 8.63
CA PRO A 152 0.03 -8.80 8.36
C PRO A 152 1.09 -9.31 7.39
N VAL A 153 1.44 -8.46 6.42
CA VAL A 153 2.60 -8.66 5.54
C VAL A 153 3.69 -7.68 5.97
N SER A 154 4.96 -8.07 5.84
CA SER A 154 6.07 -7.26 6.33
C SER A 154 7.34 -7.43 5.53
N SER A 155 8.18 -6.40 5.57
CA SER A 155 9.59 -6.46 5.23
C SER A 155 10.44 -6.15 6.46
N VAL A 156 11.55 -6.84 6.61
CA VAL A 156 12.46 -6.74 7.74
C VAL A 156 13.92 -6.87 7.28
N SER A 157 14.74 -5.90 7.64
CA SER A 157 16.18 -5.94 7.43
C SER A 157 16.93 -5.82 8.74
N THR A 158 17.98 -6.63 8.92
CA THR A 158 18.86 -6.61 10.09
C THR A 158 20.30 -6.37 9.66
N ALA A 159 20.91 -5.30 10.17
CA ALA A 159 22.27 -4.92 9.85
C ALA A 159 23.23 -6.10 10.12
N PRO A 160 23.94 -6.60 9.10
CA PRO A 160 24.83 -7.76 9.25
C PRO A 160 26.13 -7.37 9.97
N ALA A 161 27.01 -8.33 10.23
CA ALA A 161 28.33 -8.02 10.78
C ALA A 161 29.15 -7.08 9.89
N ALA A 162 29.00 -7.21 8.56
CA ALA A 162 29.58 -6.32 7.56
C ALA A 162 28.69 -6.29 6.31
N GLY A 163 28.62 -5.13 5.63
CA GLY A 163 27.81 -4.95 4.44
C GLY A 163 26.37 -4.54 4.75
N GLN A 164 25.47 -4.85 3.82
CA GLN A 164 24.05 -4.47 3.90
C GLN A 164 23.14 -5.69 3.89
N ASP A 165 22.03 -5.56 4.59
CA ASP A 165 20.85 -6.40 4.42
C ASP A 165 19.74 -5.59 3.76
N LEU A 166 19.11 -6.16 2.75
CA LEU A 166 18.03 -5.57 1.99
C LEU A 166 16.96 -6.63 1.81
N ASP A 167 15.76 -6.29 2.24
CA ASP A 167 14.60 -7.14 2.15
C ASP A 167 13.52 -6.40 1.37
N GLN A 168 12.95 -7.03 0.35
CA GLN A 168 11.96 -6.42 -0.54
C GLN A 168 10.92 -7.45 -0.95
N PHE A 169 9.65 -7.14 -0.72
CA PHE A 169 8.52 -8.00 -1.06
C PHE A 169 7.44 -7.22 -1.79
N PHE A 170 6.87 -7.85 -2.81
CA PHE A 170 5.76 -7.32 -3.60
C PHE A 170 4.47 -8.03 -3.21
N PHE A 171 3.38 -7.27 -3.17
CA PHE A 171 2.06 -7.77 -2.82
C PHE A 171 1.04 -7.22 -3.79
N ARG A 172 0.12 -8.08 -4.21
CA ARG A 172 -1.05 -7.73 -5.00
C ARG A 172 -2.31 -7.93 -4.19
N SER A 173 -3.25 -7.00 -4.30
CA SER A 173 -4.59 -7.14 -3.74
C SER A 173 -5.56 -7.66 -4.80
N ASP A 174 -6.56 -8.41 -4.34
CA ASP A 174 -7.72 -8.83 -5.14
C ASP A 174 -8.75 -7.70 -5.34
N THR A 175 -8.57 -6.56 -4.67
CA THR A 175 -9.45 -5.39 -4.76
C THR A 175 -8.64 -4.10 -4.84
N PRO A 176 -9.18 -3.02 -5.46
CA PRO A 176 -8.52 -1.72 -5.41
C PRO A 176 -8.32 -1.22 -3.97
N ILE A 177 -7.09 -0.79 -3.70
CA ILE A 177 -6.61 -0.22 -2.45
C ILE A 177 -6.86 1.29 -2.47
N SER A 178 -7.67 1.74 -1.52
CA SER A 178 -7.90 3.14 -1.18
C SER A 178 -7.15 3.55 0.10
N SER A 179 -6.81 2.60 0.95
CA SER A 179 -5.99 2.84 2.14
C SER A 179 -5.17 1.63 2.57
N LEU A 180 -4.01 1.91 3.16
CA LEU A 180 -3.16 0.97 3.88
C LEU A 180 -2.92 1.47 5.31
N ALA A 181 -2.76 0.57 6.26
CA ALA A 181 -2.23 0.91 7.57
C ALA A 181 -1.36 -0.21 8.13
N GLY A 182 -0.44 0.17 9.01
CA GLY A 182 0.45 -0.79 9.65
C GLY A 182 1.43 -0.13 10.62
N LEU A 183 2.57 -0.79 10.82
CA LEU A 183 3.59 -0.38 11.78
C LEU A 183 4.94 -0.22 11.08
N ALA A 184 5.73 0.73 11.56
CA ALA A 184 7.15 0.82 11.27
C ALA A 184 7.91 0.77 12.60
N ARG A 185 9.07 0.12 12.62
CA ARG A 185 9.88 -0.01 13.84
C ARG A 185 11.36 -0.02 13.49
N LEU A 186 12.11 0.80 14.21
CA LEU A 186 13.56 0.74 14.28
C LEU A 186 13.99 0.27 15.66
N SER A 187 14.85 -0.75 15.73
CA SER A 187 15.45 -1.21 16.96
C SER A 187 16.96 -1.41 16.83
N TRP A 188 17.69 -1.18 17.90
CA TRP A 188 19.12 -1.45 18.02
C TRP A 188 19.46 -1.95 19.42
N ASP A 189 20.58 -2.63 19.56
CA ASP A 189 21.00 -3.19 20.85
C ASP A 189 21.30 -2.09 21.88
N LEU A 190 21.05 -2.38 23.15
CA LEU A 190 21.41 -1.46 24.24
C LEU A 190 22.93 -1.27 24.28
N GLY A 191 23.38 -0.02 24.23
CA GLY A 191 24.80 0.34 24.16
C GLY A 191 25.39 0.41 22.76
N ALA A 192 24.65 -0.02 21.73
CA ALA A 192 25.02 0.27 20.34
C ALA A 192 24.80 1.76 20.00
N PRO A 193 25.49 2.29 18.97
CA PRO A 193 25.28 3.64 18.47
C PRO A 193 23.80 3.87 18.13
N ASN A 194 23.21 4.94 18.69
CA ASN A 194 21.87 5.38 18.34
C ASN A 194 21.86 5.86 16.88
N PRO A 195 21.09 5.23 15.96
CA PRO A 195 21.05 5.63 14.57
C PRO A 195 20.64 7.09 14.33
N ASN A 196 19.78 7.66 15.19
CA ASN A 196 19.38 9.08 15.08
C ASN A 196 20.57 10.01 15.36
N ALA A 197 21.30 9.73 16.45
CA ALA A 197 22.38 10.60 16.92
C ALA A 197 23.66 10.48 16.09
N ASN A 198 23.85 9.36 15.38
CA ASN A 198 25.06 9.08 14.62
C ASN A 198 24.89 9.27 13.10
N ASP A 199 23.90 10.06 12.67
CA ASP A 199 23.67 10.39 11.25
C ASP A 199 23.63 9.13 10.37
N ALA A 200 22.86 8.12 10.78
CA ALA A 200 22.67 6.88 10.04
C ALA A 200 21.85 7.04 8.74
N ARG A 201 21.81 8.25 8.19
CA ARG A 201 21.02 8.61 7.01
C ARG A 201 21.39 7.74 5.83
N GLY A 202 20.37 7.11 5.25
CA GLY A 202 20.55 6.19 4.13
C GLY A 202 21.35 4.94 4.48
N ALA A 203 21.65 4.66 5.76
CA ALA A 203 22.14 3.35 6.22
C ALA A 203 21.00 2.49 6.74
N VAL A 204 19.98 3.09 7.38
CA VAL A 204 18.76 2.42 7.79
C VAL A 204 17.55 3.09 7.17
N THR A 205 16.74 2.34 6.42
CA THR A 205 15.58 2.89 5.70
C THR A 205 14.49 1.86 5.47
N PHE A 206 13.26 2.33 5.30
CA PHE A 206 12.18 1.59 4.68
C PHE A 206 11.60 2.37 3.51
N LYS A 207 10.98 1.66 2.55
CA LYS A 207 10.22 2.25 1.45
C LYS A 207 8.93 1.50 1.19
N LEU A 208 7.85 2.24 0.95
CA LEU A 208 6.55 1.77 0.47
C LEU A 208 6.27 2.44 -0.87
N ARG A 209 5.96 1.68 -1.91
CA ARG A 209 5.59 2.20 -3.23
C ARG A 209 4.34 1.49 -3.74
N GLY A 210 3.45 2.25 -4.38
CA GLY A 210 2.22 1.74 -4.98
C GLY A 210 2.30 1.58 -6.49
N PHE A 211 1.52 0.63 -6.99
CA PHE A 211 1.43 0.22 -8.38
C PHE A 211 -0.02 -0.10 -8.75
N ASP A 212 -0.28 0.01 -10.05
CA ASP A 212 -1.35 -0.73 -10.74
C ASP A 212 -0.74 -2.06 -11.23
N ALA A 213 -1.08 -3.12 -10.52
CA ALA A 213 -0.59 -4.48 -10.64
C ALA A 213 -1.51 -5.39 -11.45
N ILE A 214 -2.79 -5.03 -11.55
CA ILE A 214 -3.73 -5.79 -12.36
C ILE A 214 -3.63 -5.35 -13.81
N GLY A 215 -3.44 -4.04 -14.04
CA GLY A 215 -3.51 -3.41 -15.35
C GLY A 215 -4.87 -3.63 -16.01
N ASP A 216 -5.31 -2.67 -16.81
CA ASP A 216 -6.40 -2.90 -17.77
C ASP A 216 -5.98 -3.84 -18.93
N ASN A 217 -5.13 -4.84 -18.66
CA ASN A 217 -4.87 -5.99 -19.54
C ASN A 217 -5.90 -7.11 -19.33
N GLN A 218 -7.11 -6.77 -18.86
CA GLN A 218 -8.28 -7.45 -19.39
C GLN A 218 -8.31 -7.10 -20.88
N THR A 219 -7.69 -7.94 -21.72
CA THR A 219 -7.99 -7.99 -23.14
C THR A 219 -9.51 -8.13 -23.24
N VAL A 220 -10.22 -7.02 -23.40
CA VAL A 220 -11.58 -7.03 -23.90
C VAL A 220 -11.48 -7.83 -25.17
N PRO A 221 -12.15 -8.99 -25.30
CA PRO A 221 -12.20 -9.67 -26.57
C PRO A 221 -12.77 -8.64 -27.53
N GLU A 222 -11.96 -8.13 -28.46
CA GLU A 222 -12.46 -7.22 -29.47
C GLU A 222 -13.69 -7.90 -30.08
N PRO A 223 -14.81 -7.19 -30.26
CA PRO A 223 -16.00 -7.76 -30.91
C PRO A 223 -15.68 -8.44 -32.26
N GLY A 224 -14.51 -8.13 -32.86
CA GLY A 224 -13.96 -8.79 -34.04
C GLY A 224 -13.45 -10.23 -33.85
N ALA A 225 -13.00 -10.63 -32.66
CA ALA A 225 -12.48 -11.99 -32.43
C ALA A 225 -13.60 -13.05 -32.40
N ILE A 226 -14.80 -12.66 -31.91
CA ILE A 226 -15.99 -13.52 -31.96
C ILE A 226 -16.57 -13.56 -33.39
N ALA A 227 -16.50 -12.45 -34.13
CA ALA A 227 -16.89 -12.42 -35.54
C ALA A 227 -15.96 -13.28 -36.43
N ALA A 228 -14.66 -13.34 -36.13
CA ALA A 228 -13.69 -14.16 -36.86
C ALA A 228 -13.91 -15.67 -36.68
N LEU A 229 -14.33 -16.11 -35.48
CA LEU A 229 -14.70 -17.50 -35.22
C LEU A 229 -16.06 -17.89 -35.84
N ALA A 230 -17.01 -16.94 -35.93
CA ALA A 230 -18.27 -17.17 -36.63
C ALA A 230 -18.11 -17.23 -38.17
N ALA A 231 -17.18 -16.45 -38.74
CA ALA A 231 -16.93 -16.42 -40.18
C ALA A 231 -16.25 -17.72 -40.69
N LEU A 232 -15.38 -18.35 -39.89
CA LEU A 232 -14.75 -19.62 -40.24
C LEU A 232 -15.68 -20.83 -40.07
N GLY A 233 -16.74 -20.71 -39.26
CA GLY A 233 -17.74 -21.77 -39.05
C GLY A 233 -18.71 -21.99 -40.23
N LEU A 234 -18.88 -21.00 -41.13
CA LEU A 234 -19.85 -21.09 -42.23
C LEU A 234 -19.25 -21.54 -43.57
N TRP A 235 -17.93 -21.50 -43.76
CA TRP A 235 -17.28 -22.02 -44.97
C TRP A 235 -16.99 -23.53 -44.93
N GLY A 236 -16.98 -24.15 -43.74
CA GLY A 236 -16.67 -25.58 -43.58
C GLY A 236 -17.83 -26.56 -43.81
N LEU A 237 -19.07 -26.10 -43.90
CA LEU A 237 -20.25 -26.98 -44.04
C LEU A 237 -20.83 -27.04 -45.47
N GLY A 238 -20.42 -26.15 -46.38
CA GLY A 238 -20.88 -26.16 -47.76
C GLY A 238 -20.26 -27.27 -48.64
N ASP A 239 -19.03 -27.68 -48.35
CA ASP A 239 -18.29 -28.57 -49.27
C ASP A 239 -18.55 -30.07 -49.03
N ARG A 240 -19.19 -30.44 -47.92
CA ARG A 240 -19.57 -31.84 -47.63
C ARG A 240 -20.85 -32.32 -48.31
N TRP A 241 -21.67 -31.41 -48.84
CA TRP A 241 -22.92 -31.79 -49.53
C TRP A 241 -22.78 -31.93 -51.05
N ARG A 242 -21.66 -31.48 -51.64
CA ARG A 242 -21.45 -31.55 -53.10
C ARG A 242 -20.77 -32.84 -53.60
N ARG A 243 -20.23 -33.68 -52.71
CA ARG A 243 -19.57 -34.95 -53.07
C ARG A 243 -20.42 -36.21 -52.87
N ARG A 244 -21.74 -36.07 -52.68
CA ARG A 244 -22.69 -37.21 -52.63
C ARG A 244 -23.67 -37.25 -53.81
N ALA A 245 -23.43 -36.47 -54.85
CA ALA A 245 -24.26 -36.41 -56.05
C ALA A 245 -23.48 -36.69 -57.35
N GLN A 246 -22.49 -37.60 -57.28
CA GLN A 246 -21.90 -38.27 -58.43
C GLN A 246 -21.91 -39.77 -58.18
#